data_AF-A0A5B1QCE2-F1
#
_entry.id   AF-A0A5B1QCE2-F1
#
_cell.length_a   1.000
_cell.length_b   1.000
_cell.length_c   1.000
_cell.angle_alpha   90.00
_cell.angle_beta   90.00
_cell.angle_gamma   90.00
#
_symmetry.space_group_name_H-M   'P 1'
#
loop_
_entity.id
_entity.type
_entity.pdbx_description
1 polymer ?
#
loop_
_entity_poly.entity_id
_entity_poly.type
_entity_poly.pdbx_seq_one_letter_code
_entity_poly.pdbx_strand_id
1 'polypeptide(L)' 'VRIEYLPPYSLDLNPIEEAFSKIKHFLRRYQDYYSATQGNGILYDMLEVVEIITSDDAEGYFIHAGYF' A
#
# COMPACT_ATOMS: atom_id res chain seq x y z
N VAL A 1 19.64 3.78 -13.65
CA VAL A 1 18.49 3.06 -13.05
C VAL A 1 18.88 1.60 -12.93
N ARG A 2 18.77 1.00 -11.74
CA ARG A 2 18.95 -0.45 -11.50
C ARG A 2 17.58 -1.13 -11.56
N ILE A 3 17.53 -2.35 -12.07
CA ILE A 3 16.31 -3.16 -12.15
C ILE A 3 16.52 -4.40 -11.29
N GLU A 4 15.58 -4.69 -10.38
CA GLU A 4 15.51 -5.97 -9.68
C GLU A 4 14.63 -6.93 -10.46
N TYR A 5 15.14 -8.13 -10.70
CA TYR A 5 14.37 -9.20 -11.34
C TYR A 5 13.73 -10.08 -10.28
N LEU A 6 12.41 -10.26 -10.39
CA LEU A 6 11.62 -11.10 -9.50
C LEU A 6 11.25 -12.40 -10.23
N PRO A 7 11.37 -13.58 -9.58
CA PRO A 7 10.79 -14.80 -10.12
C PRO A 7 9.27 -14.68 -10.24
N PRO A 8 8.62 -15.42 -11.16
CA PRO A 8 7.17 -15.44 -11.26
C PRO A 8 6.50 -15.78 -9.93
N TYR A 9 5.35 -15.15 -9.64
CA TYR A 9 4.53 -15.36 -8.44
C TYR A 9 5.24 -15.09 -7.10
N SER A 10 6.36 -14.36 -7.11
CA SER A 10 7.11 -14.01 -5.90
C SER A 10 6.60 -12.70 -5.27
N LEU A 11 5.32 -12.67 -4.91
CA LEU A 11 4.69 -11.48 -4.29
C LEU A 11 5.35 -11.11 -2.96
N ASP A 12 5.83 -12.11 -2.20
CA ASP A 12 6.53 -11.90 -0.92
C ASP A 12 7.85 -11.12 -1.08
N LEU A 13 8.40 -11.06 -2.30
CA LEU A 13 9.61 -10.30 -2.62
C LEU A 13 9.28 -8.89 -3.15
N ASN A 14 8.01 -8.48 -3.16
CA ASN A 14 7.59 -7.16 -3.64
C ASN A 14 7.05 -6.29 -2.49
N PRO A 15 7.79 -5.27 -2.03
CA PRO A 15 7.43 -4.50 -0.82
C PRO A 15 6.11 -3.74 -0.94
N ILE A 16 5.61 -3.49 -2.16
CA ILE A 16 4.32 -2.82 -2.36
C ILE A 16 3.12 -3.65 -1.87
N GLU A 17 3.26 -4.98 -1.80
CA GLU A 17 2.16 -5.86 -1.42
C GLU A 17 1.70 -5.64 0.02
N GLU A 18 2.64 -5.38 0.94
CA GLU A 18 2.33 -5.05 2.34
C GLU A 18 1.68 -3.67 2.48
N ALA A 19 2.17 -2.68 1.74
CA ALA A 19 1.55 -1.35 1.70
C ALA A 19 0.10 -1.45 1.22
N PHE A 20 -0.17 -2.20 0.14
CA PHE A 20 -1.53 -2.45 -0.33
C PHE A 20 -2.36 -3.25 0.68
N SER A 21 -1.77 -4.21 1.39
CA SER A 21 -2.46 -4.94 2.45
C SER A 21 -2.94 -4.00 3.56
N LYS A 22 -2.07 -3.09 4.03
CA LYS A 22 -2.40 -2.08 5.05
C LYS A 22 -3.50 -1.12 4.56
N ILE A 23 -3.38 -0.60 3.33
CA ILE A 23 -4.39 0.26 2.69
C ILE A 23 -5.75 -0.46 2.61
N LYS A 24 -5.78 -1.70 2.10
CA LYS A 24 -7.01 -2.51 2.01
C LYS A 24 -7.64 -2.71 3.38
N HIS A 25 -6.84 -3.02 4.40
CA HIS A 25 -7.33 -3.19 5.76
C HIS A 25 -7.93 -1.90 6.33
N PHE A 26 -7.27 -0.76 6.12
CA PHE A 26 -7.75 0.55 6.54
C PHE A 26 -9.08 0.91 5.86
N LEU A 27 -9.16 0.79 4.53
CA LEU A 27 -10.38 1.06 3.78
C LEU A 27 -11.56 0.18 4.25
N ARG A 28 -11.31 -1.10 4.53
CA ARG A 28 -12.34 -2.02 5.06
C ARG A 28 -12.82 -1.61 6.45
N ARG A 29 -11.93 -1.10 7.31
CA ARG A 29 -12.27 -0.62 8.64
C ARG A 29 -13.18 0.61 8.59
N TYR A 30 -13.02 1.47 7.59
CA TYR A 30 -13.78 2.71 7.40
C TYR A 30 -14.70 2.66 6.18
N GLN A 31 -15.15 1.46 5.80
CA GLN A 31 -15.87 1.22 4.56
C GLN A 31 -17.12 2.09 4.41
N ASP A 32 -17.85 2.33 5.49
CA ASP A 32 -19.08 3.14 5.47
C ASP A 32 -18.82 4.59 5.03
N TYR A 33 -17.65 5.14 5.38
CA TYR A 33 -17.24 6.48 4.96
C TYR A 33 -16.79 6.47 3.49
N TYR A 34 -15.79 5.65 3.16
CA TYR A 34 -15.17 5.68 1.84
C TYR A 34 -16.06 5.14 0.70
N SER A 35 -17.05 4.30 1.02
CA SER A 35 -18.03 3.84 0.01
C SER A 35 -19.09 4.88 -0.34
N ALA A 36 -19.27 5.89 0.51
CA ALA A 36 -20.21 6.98 0.26
C ALA A 36 -19.65 8.03 -0.72
N THR A 37 -18.33 8.12 -0.88
CA THR A 37 -17.68 9.09 -1.75
C THR A 37 -17.85 8.73 -3.23
N GLN A 38 -18.16 9.73 -4.07
CA GLN A 38 -18.41 9.56 -5.49
C GLN A 38 -17.64 10.60 -6.32
N GLY A 39 -17.45 10.31 -7.61
CA GLY A 39 -16.80 11.22 -8.56
C GLY A 39 -15.38 11.62 -8.14
N ASN A 40 -15.04 12.90 -8.27
CA ASN A 40 -13.70 13.41 -7.97
C ASN A 40 -13.32 13.30 -6.48
N GLY A 41 -14.28 13.09 -5.59
CA GLY A 41 -14.04 12.87 -4.15
C GLY A 41 -13.12 11.68 -3.88
N ILE A 42 -13.24 10.61 -4.69
CA ILE A 42 -12.46 9.38 -4.54
C ILE A 42 -10.96 9.65 -4.64
N LEU A 43 -10.54 10.62 -5.47
CA LEU A 43 -9.14 10.98 -5.59
C LEU A 43 -8.60 11.63 -4.30
N TYR A 44 -9.40 12.49 -3.67
CA TYR A 44 -9.01 13.13 -2.40
C TYR A 44 -8.95 12.13 -1.26
N ASP A 45 -9.92 11.22 -1.16
CA ASP A 45 -9.92 10.14 -0.19
C ASP A 45 -8.69 9.25 -0.36
N MET A 46 -8.30 8.92 -1.61
CA MET A 46 -7.10 8.14 -1.87
C MET A 46 -5.81 8.87 -1.50
N LEU A 47 -5.75 10.20 -1.68
CA LEU A 47 -4.60 11.01 -1.23
C LEU A 47 -4.46 10.96 0.30
N GLU A 48 -5.56 10.99 1.04
CA GLU A 48 -5.55 10.83 2.50
C GLU A 48 -5.16 9.40 2.91
N VAL A 49 -5.74 8.38 2.27
CA VAL A 49 -5.53 6.97 2.63
C VAL A 49 -4.08 6.54 2.43
N VAL A 50 -3.36 7.09 1.44
CA VAL A 50 -1.93 6.77 1.28
C VAL A 50 -1.05 7.34 2.39
N GLU A 51 -1.49 8.37 3.11
CA GLU A 51 -0.74 8.97 4.23
C GLU A 51 -0.67 8.05 5.47
N ILE A 52 -1.46 6.98 5.51
CA ILE A 52 -1.39 5.99 6.61
C ILE A 52 -0.10 5.15 6.58
N ILE A 53 0.61 5.18 5.45
CA ILE A 53 1.90 4.50 5.30
C ILE A 53 2.99 5.45 5.81
N THR A 54 3.61 5.08 6.92
CA THR A 54 4.71 5.84 7.52
C THR A 54 6.05 5.49 6.87
N SER A 55 7.10 6.27 7.16
CA SER A 55 8.47 5.93 6.76
C SER A 55 8.92 4.60 7.35
N ASP A 56 8.56 4.33 8.60
CA ASP A 56 8.96 3.13 9.32
C ASP A 56 8.26 1.88 8.75
N ASP A 57 6.99 2.03 8.35
CA ASP A 57 6.29 1.00 7.59
C ASP A 57 7.02 0.69 6.28
N ALA A 58 7.34 1.73 5.49
CA ALA A 58 7.98 1.56 4.20
C ALA A 58 9.35 0.86 4.34
N GLU A 59 10.18 1.29 5.30
CA GLU A 59 11.44 0.63 5.61
C GLU A 59 11.22 -0.84 6.00
N GLY A 60 10.24 -1.11 6.86
CA GLY A 60 9.85 -2.46 7.25
C GLY A 60 9.46 -3.35 6.06
N TYR A 61 8.70 -2.82 5.09
CA TYR A 61 8.29 -3.57 3.90
C TYR A 61 9.48 -3.92 3.00
N PHE A 62 10.43 -3.01 2.81
CA PHE A 62 11.65 -3.30 2.06
C PHE A 62 12.50 -4.36 2.76
N ILE A 63 12.70 -4.25 4.08
CA ILE A 63 13.46 -5.23 4.86
C ILE A 63 12.80 -6.61 4.80
N HIS A 64 11.47 -6.68 4.96
CA HIS A 64 10.73 -7.95 4.90
C HIS A 64 10.82 -8.60 3.50
N ALA A 65 10.79 -7.79 2.43
CA ALA A 65 11.02 -8.25 1.06
C ALA A 65 12.49 -8.57 0.73
N GLY A 66 13.42 -8.39 1.68
CA GLY A 66 14.84 -8.75 1.54
C GLY A 66 15.74 -7.65 0.96
N TYR A 67 15.29 -6.39 0.97
CA TYR A 67 16.04 -5.23 0.50
C TYR A 67 16.53 -4.38 1.68
N PHE A 68 17.84 -4.34 1.91
CA PHE A 68 18.52 -3.56 2.95
C PHE A 68 19.87 -3.03 2.45
#